data_AF-A0A142X318-F1
#
_entry.id   AF-A0A142X318-F1
#
_cell.length_a   1.000
_cell.length_b   1.000
_cell.length_c   1.000
_cell.angle_alpha   90.00
_cell.angle_beta   90.00
_cell.angle_gamma   90.00
#
_symmetry.space_group_name_H-M   'P 1'
#
loop_
_entity.id
_entity.type
_entity.pdbx_description
1 polymer ?
#
loop_
_entity_poly.entity_id
_entity_poly.type
_entity_poly.pdbx_seq_one_letter_code
_entity_poly.pdbx_strand_id
1 'polypeptide(L)'
;MSVELSLKLRPAFLETFNWNQEGMTRKAFFTWARKQRVPAVRLSEHQWRPLRLGEPVTRVTIESFSEYISDHLRLGKFPVAEIAEPSELPPASGRDRRDDSSGGVWKLGWGRLYSYLISGWQIPEEAYCRNEEDIALAARIVVESVGYHNDHTLSPEKARVLGERIMRRTVDEYIDLLLRFWKGDERSVLFATIDENGEPMRVGVNVVVPLTRGAYERFRDGQMEDMDIRPEDIESPSPFVHQNAVNERILPDMRRAKAARESAQIRTLAYQYSSLFPLVYRPSVHPHIITFAGTPENGKRLESYEYLPVGTRTRETGMAIYEFGKPGRKKAGAAYLKAVSSYMAMRASIMLGQAVLRHEEEQLEAGL
;
A
#
# COMPACT_ATOMS: atom_id res chain seq x y z
N MET A 1 27.05 32.33 -5.65
CA MET A 1 25.62 31.94 -5.61
C MET A 1 24.92 32.93 -4.68
N SER A 2 23.99 33.75 -5.20
CA SER A 2 23.17 34.60 -4.34
C SER A 2 22.22 33.72 -3.54
N VAL A 3 22.26 33.81 -2.20
CA VAL A 3 21.29 33.13 -1.34
C VAL A 3 19.93 33.74 -1.64
N GLU A 4 19.02 32.96 -2.21
CA GLU A 4 17.67 33.42 -2.52
C GLU A 4 16.94 33.71 -1.20
N LEU A 5 16.59 34.98 -0.98
CA LEU A 5 15.91 35.41 0.25
C LEU A 5 14.53 34.73 0.34
N SER A 6 14.33 33.96 1.41
CA SER A 6 13.03 33.39 1.75
C SER A 6 12.18 34.44 2.46
N LEU A 7 10.87 34.29 2.30
CA LEU A 7 9.85 35.11 2.94
C LEU A 7 8.88 34.19 3.68
N LYS A 8 8.26 34.68 4.75
CA LYS A 8 7.14 34.01 5.41
C LYS A 8 5.99 34.99 5.62
N LEU A 9 4.75 34.50 5.66
CA LEU A 9 3.60 35.35 5.96
C LEU A 9 3.68 35.85 7.42
N ARG A 10 3.28 37.10 7.65
CA ARG A 10 3.22 37.67 8.99
C ARG A 10 2.13 36.98 9.82
N PRO A 11 2.35 36.71 11.12
CA PRO A 11 1.33 36.14 12.00
C PRO A 11 0.00 36.91 11.97
N ALA A 12 0.04 38.24 12.04
CA ALA A 12 -1.15 39.09 12.01
C ALA A 12 -1.99 38.92 10.72
N PHE A 13 -1.33 38.67 9.58
CA PHE A 13 -2.03 38.36 8.34
C PHE A 13 -2.66 36.96 8.39
N LEU A 14 -1.93 35.95 8.89
CA LEU A 14 -2.42 34.57 8.99
C LEU A 14 -3.67 34.44 9.86
N GLU A 15 -3.71 35.20 10.96
CA GLU A 15 -4.84 35.22 11.91
C GLU A 15 -6.10 35.86 11.33
N THR A 16 -5.93 36.88 10.48
CA THR A 16 -7.05 37.67 9.94
C THR A 16 -7.51 37.18 8.58
N PHE A 17 -6.66 36.48 7.82
CA PHE A 17 -6.96 36.05 6.47
C PHE A 17 -7.88 34.82 6.44
N ASN A 18 -9.03 34.93 5.76
CA ASN A 18 -9.96 33.83 5.61
C ASN A 18 -9.51 32.81 4.55
N TRP A 19 -8.82 31.76 4.99
CA TRP A 19 -8.37 30.67 4.13
C TRP A 19 -9.47 29.80 3.52
N ASN A 20 -10.72 29.90 4.01
CA ASN A 20 -11.85 29.06 3.58
C ASN A 20 -12.76 29.74 2.55
N GLN A 21 -12.35 30.88 2.01
CA GLN A 21 -13.11 31.59 0.97
C GLN A 21 -13.13 30.84 -0.37
N GLU A 22 -14.16 31.10 -1.17
CA GLU A 22 -14.33 30.49 -2.48
C GLU A 22 -13.14 30.81 -3.40
N GLY A 23 -12.66 29.81 -4.14
CA GLY A 23 -11.47 29.95 -4.98
C GLY A 23 -10.12 29.87 -4.24
N MET A 24 -10.10 29.88 -2.90
CA MET A 24 -8.88 29.73 -2.11
C MET A 24 -8.49 28.25 -1.93
N THR A 25 -8.20 27.58 -3.04
CA THR A 25 -7.72 26.19 -3.03
C THR A 25 -6.34 26.09 -3.64
N ARG A 26 -5.55 25.11 -3.18
CA ARG A 26 -4.24 24.75 -3.75
C ARG A 26 -4.32 24.64 -5.29
N LYS A 27 -5.32 23.91 -5.78
CA LYS A 27 -5.48 23.63 -7.21
C LYS A 27 -5.78 24.90 -8.00
N ALA A 28 -6.64 25.78 -7.48
CA ALA A 28 -7.01 27.02 -8.15
C ALA A 28 -5.82 27.98 -8.22
N PHE A 29 -5.14 28.23 -7.10
CA PHE A 29 -3.94 29.07 -7.05
C PHE A 29 -2.85 28.56 -8.00
N PHE A 30 -2.56 27.26 -7.99
CA PHE A 30 -1.49 26.70 -8.82
C PHE A 30 -1.85 26.70 -10.30
N THR A 31 -3.13 26.50 -10.61
CA THR A 31 -3.61 26.58 -12.00
C THR A 31 -3.48 28.01 -12.51
N TRP A 32 -3.85 29.00 -11.71
CA TRP A 32 -3.67 30.41 -12.04
C TRP A 32 -2.19 30.77 -12.21
N ALA A 33 -1.33 30.45 -11.24
CA ALA A 33 0.10 30.80 -11.29
C ALA A 33 0.81 30.22 -12.52
N ARG A 34 0.41 29.02 -12.95
CA ARG A 34 0.97 28.33 -14.12
C ARG A 34 0.40 28.82 -15.45
N LYS A 35 -0.89 29.16 -15.51
CA LYS A 35 -1.59 29.39 -16.79
C LYS A 35 -1.97 30.85 -17.05
N GLN A 36 -2.06 31.67 -16.01
CA GLN A 36 -2.66 33.01 -16.08
C GLN A 36 -1.74 34.12 -15.58
N ARG A 37 -0.84 33.83 -14.62
CA ARG A 37 0.18 34.78 -14.17
C ARG A 37 1.18 35.09 -15.30
N VAL A 38 1.62 36.35 -15.40
CA VAL A 38 2.66 36.79 -16.36
C VAL A 38 3.81 37.47 -15.61
N PRO A 39 5.03 36.89 -15.59
CA PRO A 39 5.40 35.60 -16.19
C PRO A 39 4.79 34.42 -15.41
N ALA A 40 4.51 33.34 -16.15
CA ALA A 40 4.01 32.11 -15.56
C ALA A 40 5.06 31.50 -14.62
N VAL A 41 4.61 31.01 -13.47
CA VAL A 41 5.48 30.40 -12.46
C VAL A 41 5.04 28.97 -12.21
N ARG A 42 6.02 28.06 -12.15
CA ARG A 42 5.81 26.69 -11.67
C ARG A 42 6.03 26.65 -10.17
N LEU A 43 4.94 26.60 -9.41
CA LEU A 43 4.97 26.36 -7.97
C LEU A 43 4.96 24.86 -7.69
N SER A 44 5.73 24.45 -6.68
CA SER A 44 5.80 23.06 -6.21
C SER A 44 4.63 22.76 -5.28
N GLU A 45 4.04 21.56 -5.37
CA GLU A 45 2.92 21.14 -4.50
C GLU A 45 3.24 21.24 -3.01
N HIS A 46 4.52 21.14 -2.66
CA HIS A 46 5.01 21.22 -1.28
C HIS A 46 5.06 22.65 -0.74
N GLN A 47 4.86 23.68 -1.55
CA GLN A 47 4.93 25.08 -1.11
C GLN A 47 3.60 25.60 -0.53
N TRP A 48 2.47 24.96 -0.85
CA TRP A 48 1.14 25.43 -0.44
C TRP A 48 0.91 25.33 1.07
N ARG A 49 1.26 24.18 1.68
CA ARG A 49 1.09 23.98 3.13
C ARG A 49 1.99 24.91 3.94
N PRO A 50 3.31 25.02 3.67
CA PRO A 50 4.18 25.99 4.31
C PRO A 50 3.66 27.43 4.23
N LEU A 51 3.24 27.86 3.03
CA LEU A 51 2.64 29.18 2.83
C LEU A 51 1.45 29.41 3.77
N ARG A 52 0.50 28.47 3.81
CA ARG A 52 -0.70 28.57 4.68
C ARG A 52 -0.37 28.56 6.17
N LEU A 53 0.71 27.89 6.57
CA LEU A 53 1.15 27.79 7.96
C LEU A 53 2.07 28.94 8.39
N GLY A 54 2.42 29.87 7.50
CA GLY A 54 3.38 30.94 7.81
C GLY A 54 4.83 30.46 7.90
N GLU A 55 5.13 29.29 7.33
CA GLU A 55 6.50 28.79 7.23
C GLU A 55 7.25 29.51 6.10
N PRO A 56 8.60 29.59 6.14
CA PRO A 56 9.38 30.20 5.08
C PRO A 56 9.13 29.54 3.72
N VAL A 57 8.92 30.34 2.68
CA VAL A 57 8.78 29.92 1.28
C VAL A 57 9.63 30.82 0.39
N THR A 58 9.74 30.52 -0.90
CA THR A 58 10.45 31.40 -1.84
C THR A 58 9.70 32.71 -2.01
N ARG A 59 10.43 33.82 -2.24
CA ARG A 59 9.84 35.12 -2.55
C ARG A 59 8.80 35.04 -3.67
N VAL A 60 9.11 34.32 -4.74
CA VAL A 60 8.22 34.09 -5.89
C VAL A 60 6.88 33.48 -5.47
N THR A 61 6.86 32.60 -4.46
CA THR A 61 5.62 32.01 -3.93
C THR A 61 4.75 33.06 -3.25
N ILE A 62 5.35 33.94 -2.45
CA ILE A 62 4.64 35.03 -1.74
C ILE A 62 4.13 36.09 -2.73
N GLU A 63 4.95 36.48 -3.71
CA GLU A 63 4.55 37.42 -4.77
C GLU A 63 3.38 36.87 -5.58
N SER A 64 3.48 35.61 -6.01
CA SER A 64 2.38 34.94 -6.72
C SER A 64 1.12 34.87 -5.86
N PHE A 65 1.25 34.60 -4.56
CA PHE A 65 0.11 34.54 -3.65
C PHE A 65 -0.53 35.93 -3.46
N SER A 66 0.27 36.97 -3.23
CA SER A 66 -0.15 38.37 -3.13
C SER A 66 -0.96 38.81 -4.35
N GLU A 67 -0.45 38.54 -5.56
CA GLU A 67 -1.14 38.81 -6.82
C GLU A 67 -2.43 37.99 -6.96
N TYR A 68 -2.40 36.71 -6.60
CA TYR A 68 -3.57 35.84 -6.69
C TYR A 68 -4.72 36.35 -5.81
N ILE A 69 -4.43 36.72 -4.57
CA ILE A 69 -5.47 37.17 -3.63
C ILE A 69 -5.95 38.60 -3.94
N SER A 70 -5.07 39.45 -4.46
CA SER A 70 -5.40 40.84 -4.79
C SER A 70 -6.10 40.99 -6.13
N ASP A 71 -5.54 40.40 -7.19
CA ASP A 71 -5.94 40.69 -8.57
C ASP A 71 -6.92 39.64 -9.10
N HIS A 72 -6.70 38.36 -8.78
CA HIS A 72 -7.53 37.27 -9.27
C HIS A 72 -8.78 37.08 -8.41
N LEU A 73 -8.64 36.99 -7.09
CA LEU A 73 -9.77 36.82 -6.18
C LEU A 73 -10.40 38.15 -5.74
N ARG A 74 -9.75 39.30 -6.01
CA ARG A 74 -10.26 40.65 -5.71
C ARG A 74 -10.64 40.88 -4.25
N LEU A 75 -9.84 40.35 -3.34
CA LEU A 75 -10.13 40.34 -1.90
C LEU A 75 -9.66 41.61 -1.16
N GLY A 76 -9.00 42.51 -1.88
CA GLY A 76 -8.33 43.69 -1.32
C GLY A 76 -6.94 43.87 -1.91
N LYS A 77 -6.22 44.90 -1.47
CA LYS A 77 -4.81 45.10 -1.85
C LYS A 77 -3.94 44.47 -0.77
N PHE A 78 -3.11 43.50 -1.16
CA PHE A 78 -2.24 42.78 -0.24
C PHE A 78 -0.77 42.86 -0.69
N PRO A 79 -0.13 44.03 -0.61
CA PRO A 79 1.26 44.16 -1.03
C PRO A 79 2.17 43.25 -0.18
N VAL A 80 3.20 42.68 -0.82
CA VAL A 80 4.10 41.70 -0.20
C VAL A 80 4.69 42.20 1.13
N ALA A 81 5.03 43.48 1.23
CA ALA A 81 5.60 44.08 2.44
C ALA A 81 4.64 44.09 3.64
N GLU A 82 3.33 44.13 3.38
CA GLU A 82 2.29 44.10 4.40
C GLU A 82 1.97 42.67 4.86
N ILE A 83 1.97 41.71 3.93
CA ILE A 83 1.57 40.33 4.25
C ILE A 83 2.72 39.41 4.64
N ALA A 84 3.97 39.78 4.32
CA ALA A 84 5.14 38.93 4.53
C ALA A 84 6.33 39.68 5.10
N GLU A 85 7.24 38.92 5.70
CA GLU A 85 8.51 39.39 6.24
C GLU A 85 9.68 38.48 5.81
N PRO A 86 10.92 39.02 5.74
CA PRO A 86 12.11 38.23 5.48
C PRO A 86 12.28 37.11 6.51
N SER A 87 12.79 35.97 6.06
CA SER A 87 13.19 34.88 6.94
C SER A 87 14.67 34.54 6.74
N GLU A 88 15.39 34.34 7.84
CA GLU A 88 16.77 33.83 7.81
C GLU A 88 16.82 32.31 7.54
N LEU A 89 15.65 31.66 7.64
CA LEU A 89 15.48 30.24 7.47
C LEU A 89 15.28 29.92 5.97
N PRO A 90 16.02 28.97 5.36
CA PRO A 90 15.73 28.58 3.98
C PRO A 90 14.28 28.15 3.80
N PRO A 91 13.72 28.27 2.58
CA PRO A 91 12.35 27.85 2.29
C PRO A 91 12.10 26.44 2.85
N ALA A 92 10.97 26.25 3.52
CA ALA A 92 10.57 24.96 4.10
C ALA A 92 10.46 23.85 3.04
N SER A 93 10.35 24.20 1.75
CA SER A 93 10.47 23.24 0.64
C SER A 93 11.88 22.69 0.42
N GLY A 94 12.91 23.30 1.00
CA GLY A 94 14.31 22.86 0.99
C GLY A 94 14.86 22.51 2.37
N ARG A 95 14.09 22.74 3.45
CA ARG A 95 14.35 22.12 4.75
C ARG A 95 13.75 20.73 4.70
N ASP A 96 14.60 19.73 4.77
CA ASP A 96 14.21 18.34 4.95
C ASP A 96 13.16 18.20 6.06
N ARG A 97 11.89 18.23 5.67
CA ARG A 97 10.94 17.27 6.20
C ARG A 97 11.47 15.93 5.71
N ARG A 98 12.15 15.23 6.62
CA ARG A 98 12.23 13.77 6.68
C ARG A 98 10.80 13.20 6.71
N ASP A 99 10.08 13.37 5.60
CA ASP A 99 8.74 12.89 5.30
C ASP A 99 8.74 12.40 3.84
N ASP A 100 9.67 11.49 3.58
CA ASP A 100 9.54 10.17 2.96
C ASP A 100 8.40 9.80 1.97
N SER A 101 7.70 10.72 1.27
CA SER A 101 6.59 10.24 0.43
C SER A 101 6.23 10.97 -0.86
N SER A 102 7.01 11.92 -1.37
CA SER A 102 6.60 12.58 -2.64
C SER A 102 7.67 13.15 -3.57
N GLY A 103 8.94 13.14 -3.18
CA GLY A 103 10.02 13.29 -4.15
C GLY A 103 10.15 12.00 -4.94
N GLY A 104 9.51 11.92 -6.11
CA GLY A 104 9.46 10.71 -6.94
C GLY A 104 10.78 9.96 -6.93
N VAL A 105 10.74 8.74 -6.38
CA VAL A 105 11.90 7.89 -6.05
C VAL A 105 12.90 7.75 -7.21
N TRP A 106 12.41 7.94 -8.44
CA TRP A 106 13.14 8.00 -9.70
C TRP A 106 14.16 9.15 -9.85
N LYS A 107 14.01 10.26 -9.12
CA LYS A 107 14.89 11.44 -9.27
C LYS A 107 16.22 11.36 -8.51
N LEU A 108 16.34 10.43 -7.55
CA LEU A 108 17.48 10.33 -6.64
C LEU A 108 18.41 9.14 -6.98
N GLY A 109 18.24 8.57 -8.17
CA GLY A 109 19.04 7.47 -8.69
C GLY A 109 18.64 6.11 -8.12
N TRP A 110 19.13 5.06 -8.77
CA TRP A 110 18.84 3.67 -8.39
C TRP A 110 19.18 3.38 -6.93
N GLY A 111 20.26 3.96 -6.39
CA GLY A 111 20.69 3.72 -5.00
C GLY A 111 19.65 4.11 -3.94
N ARG A 112 18.89 5.20 -4.12
CA ARG A 112 17.85 5.63 -3.16
C ARG A 112 16.51 4.93 -3.38
N LEU A 113 16.21 4.52 -4.62
CA LEU A 113 15.12 3.59 -4.92
C LEU A 113 15.39 2.24 -4.27
N TYR A 114 16.62 1.73 -4.38
CA TYR A 114 17.07 0.55 -3.67
C TYR A 114 17.01 0.77 -2.17
N SER A 115 17.50 1.87 -1.60
CA SER A 115 17.41 2.08 -0.14
C SER A 115 15.97 2.19 0.36
N TYR A 116 15.07 2.88 -0.36
CA TYR A 116 13.64 2.99 0.01
C TYR A 116 12.90 1.66 -0.15
N LEU A 117 13.26 0.86 -1.15
CA LEU A 117 12.81 -0.51 -1.26
C LEU A 117 13.41 -1.30 -0.08
N ILE A 118 14.72 -1.52 -0.02
CA ILE A 118 15.44 -2.31 1.01
C ILE A 118 15.05 -1.95 2.46
N SER A 119 15.05 -0.68 2.87
CA SER A 119 14.71 -0.27 4.24
C SER A 119 13.23 -0.46 4.61
N GLY A 120 12.38 -0.73 3.61
CA GLY A 120 10.95 -1.01 3.78
C GLY A 120 10.58 -2.48 3.64
N TRP A 121 11.54 -3.39 3.43
CA TRP A 121 11.25 -4.83 3.29
C TRP A 121 11.31 -5.58 4.62
N GLN A 122 11.93 -4.97 5.63
CA GLN A 122 11.86 -5.46 7.00
C GLN A 122 10.42 -5.42 7.48
N ILE A 123 9.94 -6.58 7.90
CA ILE A 123 8.66 -6.72 8.55
C ILE A 123 8.90 -6.60 10.06
N PRO A 124 8.27 -5.62 10.73
CA PRO A 124 8.50 -5.41 12.15
C PRO A 124 7.94 -6.59 12.95
N GLU A 125 8.51 -6.87 14.13
CA GLU A 125 8.15 -8.05 14.93
C GLU A 125 6.65 -8.14 15.26
N GLU A 126 5.96 -7.00 15.36
CA GLU A 126 4.53 -6.91 15.66
C GLU A 126 3.66 -7.42 14.52
N ALA A 127 4.22 -7.58 13.32
CA ALA A 127 3.52 -8.18 12.19
C ALA A 127 3.37 -9.71 12.34
N TYR A 128 4.24 -10.36 13.09
CA TYR A 128 4.16 -11.81 13.32
C TYR A 128 3.06 -12.14 14.32
N CYS A 129 2.38 -13.26 14.07
CA CYS A 129 1.51 -13.90 15.06
C CYS A 129 2.37 -14.61 16.10
N ARG A 130 2.16 -14.29 17.39
CA ARG A 130 2.95 -14.86 18.51
C ARG A 130 2.24 -15.99 19.23
N ASN A 131 0.92 -16.06 19.11
CA ASN A 131 0.07 -16.99 19.84
C ASN A 131 -1.27 -17.19 19.12
N GLU A 132 -2.14 -18.05 19.68
CA GLU A 132 -3.46 -18.33 19.11
C GLU A 132 -4.41 -17.13 19.20
N GLU A 133 -4.20 -16.18 20.13
CA GLU A 133 -4.99 -14.94 20.23
C GLU A 133 -4.75 -14.02 19.02
N ASP A 134 -3.50 -13.95 18.55
CA ASP A 134 -3.16 -13.25 17.31
C ASP A 134 -3.86 -13.89 16.11
N ILE A 135 -3.95 -15.21 16.07
CA ILE A 135 -4.67 -15.93 15.01
C ILE A 135 -6.17 -15.66 15.09
N ALA A 136 -6.74 -15.61 16.30
CA ALA A 136 -8.13 -15.21 16.50
C ALA A 136 -8.40 -13.79 16.00
N LEU A 137 -7.49 -12.84 16.27
CA LEU A 137 -7.59 -11.48 15.75
C LEU A 137 -7.50 -11.43 14.23
N ALA A 138 -6.56 -12.17 13.62
CA ALA A 138 -6.41 -12.29 12.17
C ALA A 138 -7.69 -12.81 11.52
N ALA A 139 -8.25 -13.91 12.04
CA ALA A 139 -9.49 -14.50 11.55
C ALA A 139 -10.65 -13.50 11.59
N ARG A 140 -10.80 -12.79 12.73
CA ARG A 140 -11.82 -11.74 12.88
C ARG A 140 -11.67 -10.63 11.85
N ILE A 141 -10.45 -10.12 11.62
CA ILE A 141 -10.21 -9.06 10.64
C ILE A 141 -10.63 -9.51 9.23
N VAL A 142 -10.28 -10.74 8.82
CA VAL A 142 -10.67 -11.25 7.50
C VAL A 142 -12.19 -11.33 7.38
N VAL A 143 -12.87 -11.99 8.33
CA VAL A 143 -14.32 -12.22 8.29
C VAL A 143 -15.08 -10.89 8.34
N GLU A 144 -14.70 -9.98 9.23
CA GLU A 144 -15.28 -8.63 9.32
C GLU A 144 -15.09 -7.86 7.99
N SER A 145 -13.89 -7.92 7.41
CA SER A 145 -13.57 -7.26 6.15
C SER A 145 -14.43 -7.79 4.99
N VAL A 146 -14.67 -9.10 4.91
CA VAL A 146 -15.57 -9.69 3.91
C VAL A 146 -16.97 -9.12 4.02
N GLY A 147 -17.54 -9.04 5.22
CA GLY A 147 -18.87 -8.43 5.41
C GLY A 147 -18.89 -6.95 5.06
N TYR A 148 -17.88 -6.19 5.48
CA TYR A 148 -17.79 -4.75 5.21
C TYR A 148 -17.64 -4.42 3.73
N HIS A 149 -16.90 -5.25 2.97
CA HIS A 149 -16.80 -5.08 1.51
C HIS A 149 -18.11 -5.37 0.77
N ASN A 150 -19.06 -6.06 1.40
CA ASN A 150 -20.40 -6.27 0.87
C ASN A 150 -21.38 -5.19 1.34
N ASP A 151 -21.17 -4.61 2.53
CA ASP A 151 -21.93 -3.47 3.02
C ASP A 151 -21.06 -2.57 3.93
N HIS A 152 -20.62 -1.45 3.35
CA HIS A 152 -19.77 -0.47 4.02
C HIS A 152 -20.46 0.32 5.16
N THR A 153 -21.76 0.11 5.39
CA THR A 153 -22.54 0.79 6.44
C THR A 153 -22.58 0.00 7.75
N LEU A 154 -22.08 -1.23 7.76
CA LEU A 154 -22.16 -2.11 8.90
C LEU A 154 -21.13 -1.75 9.99
N SER A 155 -21.55 -1.94 11.24
CA SER A 155 -20.62 -2.02 12.38
C SER A 155 -19.75 -3.28 12.27
N PRO A 156 -18.59 -3.35 12.94
CA PRO A 156 -17.73 -4.53 12.91
C PRO A 156 -18.46 -5.83 13.23
N GLU A 157 -19.33 -5.82 14.25
CA GLU A 157 -20.08 -7.02 14.64
C GLU A 157 -21.10 -7.47 13.58
N LYS A 158 -21.82 -6.52 12.95
CA LYS A 158 -22.74 -6.85 11.85
C LYS A 158 -21.99 -7.30 10.61
N ALA A 159 -20.84 -6.69 10.33
CA ALA A 159 -19.95 -7.07 9.25
C ALA A 159 -19.42 -8.50 9.48
N ARG A 160 -19.06 -8.87 10.72
CA ARG A 160 -18.66 -10.23 11.09
C ARG A 160 -19.74 -11.25 10.75
N VAL A 161 -20.97 -11.05 11.23
CA VAL A 161 -22.11 -11.96 10.96
C VAL A 161 -22.40 -12.08 9.46
N LEU A 162 -22.34 -10.97 8.72
CA LEU A 162 -22.47 -11.00 7.27
C LEU A 162 -21.32 -11.78 6.60
N GLY A 163 -20.09 -11.57 7.06
CA GLY A 163 -18.89 -12.27 6.61
C GLY A 163 -19.00 -13.78 6.78
N GLU A 164 -19.39 -14.25 7.97
CA GLU A 164 -19.60 -15.67 8.25
C GLU A 164 -20.60 -16.31 7.28
N ARG A 165 -21.71 -15.60 7.02
CA ARG A 165 -22.72 -16.05 6.07
C ARG A 165 -22.21 -16.14 4.63
N ILE A 166 -21.39 -15.19 4.19
CA ILE A 166 -20.82 -15.15 2.83
C ILE A 166 -19.75 -16.21 2.65
N MET A 167 -18.86 -16.34 3.64
CA MET A 167 -17.78 -17.33 3.65
C MET A 167 -18.32 -18.75 3.92
N ARG A 168 -19.58 -18.88 4.35
CA ARG A 168 -20.25 -20.12 4.74
C ARG A 168 -19.49 -20.87 5.84
N ARG A 169 -18.93 -20.11 6.78
CA ARG A 169 -18.16 -20.63 7.92
C ARG A 169 -18.15 -19.63 9.07
N THR A 170 -18.04 -20.10 10.29
CA THR A 170 -17.92 -19.26 11.48
C THR A 170 -16.51 -18.68 11.61
N VAL A 171 -16.34 -17.67 12.47
CA VAL A 171 -15.01 -17.20 12.86
C VAL A 171 -14.19 -18.33 13.46
N ASP A 172 -14.76 -19.18 14.32
CA ASP A 172 -14.03 -20.26 15.00
C ASP A 172 -13.51 -21.31 13.99
N GLU A 173 -14.33 -21.70 13.01
CA GLU A 173 -13.88 -22.59 11.92
C GLU A 173 -12.72 -21.96 11.12
N TYR A 174 -12.77 -20.64 10.91
CA TYR A 174 -11.71 -19.92 10.22
C TYR A 174 -10.45 -19.76 11.09
N ILE A 175 -10.58 -19.65 12.42
CA ILE A 175 -9.46 -19.70 13.37
C ILE A 175 -8.73 -21.04 13.24
N ASP A 176 -9.47 -22.16 13.23
CA ASP A 176 -8.88 -23.50 13.07
C ASP A 176 -8.16 -23.66 11.73
N LEU A 177 -8.66 -23.03 10.67
CA LEU A 177 -7.96 -22.96 9.39
C LEU A 177 -6.65 -22.17 9.51
N LEU A 178 -6.69 -20.94 10.03
CA LEU A 178 -5.51 -20.10 10.13
C LEU A 178 -4.45 -20.69 11.08
N LEU A 179 -4.87 -21.40 12.14
CA LEU A 179 -3.97 -22.13 13.02
C LEU A 179 -3.23 -23.24 12.28
N ARG A 180 -3.89 -23.97 11.37
CA ARG A 180 -3.23 -24.97 10.52
C ARG A 180 -2.20 -24.33 9.60
N PHE A 181 -2.54 -23.20 8.98
CA PHE A 181 -1.61 -22.47 8.12
C PHE A 181 -0.39 -21.97 8.89
N TRP A 182 -0.62 -21.31 10.03
CA TRP A 182 0.44 -20.76 10.86
C TRP A 182 1.34 -21.85 11.46
N LYS A 183 0.78 -22.98 11.89
CA LYS A 183 1.57 -24.13 12.37
C LYS A 183 2.37 -24.82 11.25
N GLY A 184 1.91 -24.73 10.00
CA GLY A 184 2.64 -25.23 8.82
C GLY A 184 3.80 -24.33 8.41
N ASP A 185 3.60 -23.01 8.47
CA ASP A 185 4.64 -22.00 8.32
C ASP A 185 4.18 -20.70 8.98
N GLU A 186 4.94 -20.19 9.96
CA GLU A 186 4.57 -19.01 10.74
C GLU A 186 4.42 -17.74 9.89
N ARG A 187 5.07 -17.70 8.71
CA ARG A 187 4.99 -16.60 7.75
C ARG A 187 3.70 -16.64 6.95
N SER A 188 2.87 -17.67 7.11
CA SER A 188 1.62 -17.80 6.37
C SER A 188 0.55 -16.79 6.79
N VAL A 189 0.60 -16.33 8.04
CA VAL A 189 -0.35 -15.35 8.59
C VAL A 189 0.46 -14.19 9.16
N LEU A 190 0.44 -13.04 8.48
CA LEU A 190 1.14 -11.84 8.93
C LEU A 190 0.18 -10.65 8.96
N PHE A 191 0.34 -9.80 9.97
CA PHE A 191 -0.32 -8.51 10.01
C PHE A 191 0.42 -7.47 9.17
N ALA A 192 -0.33 -6.55 8.58
CA ALA A 192 0.20 -5.29 8.09
C ALA A 192 0.19 -4.29 9.24
N THR A 193 1.33 -3.64 9.47
CA THR A 193 1.53 -2.69 10.57
C THR A 193 1.94 -1.31 10.06
N ILE A 194 1.52 -0.28 10.78
CA ILE A 194 2.00 1.10 10.62
C ILE A 194 2.41 1.64 11.97
N ASP A 195 3.26 2.66 11.99
CA ASP A 195 3.48 3.48 13.19
C ASP A 195 2.36 4.53 13.28
N GLU A 196 1.64 4.54 14.40
CA GLU A 196 0.70 5.60 14.75
C GLU A 196 1.08 6.21 16.10
N ASN A 197 1.67 7.41 16.05
CA ASN A 197 2.14 8.16 17.22
C ASN A 197 3.26 7.46 18.02
N GLY A 198 4.17 6.76 17.34
CA GLY A 198 5.28 6.01 17.94
C GLY A 198 4.91 4.60 18.40
N GLU A 199 3.66 4.18 18.18
CA GLU A 199 3.18 2.85 18.57
C GLU A 199 2.81 2.03 17.33
N PRO A 200 3.24 0.75 17.25
CA PRO A 200 2.90 -0.11 16.13
C PRO A 200 1.42 -0.50 16.16
N MET A 201 0.71 -0.19 15.08
CA MET A 201 -0.70 -0.53 14.90
C MET A 201 -0.88 -1.58 13.80
N ARG A 202 -1.53 -2.71 14.13
CA ARG A 202 -1.99 -3.70 13.16
C ARG A 202 -3.23 -3.19 12.41
N VAL A 203 -3.05 -2.89 11.13
CA VAL A 203 -4.04 -2.26 10.25
C VAL A 203 -4.63 -3.19 9.20
N GLY A 204 -4.13 -4.43 9.11
CA GLY A 204 -4.64 -5.44 8.21
C GLY A 204 -3.95 -6.78 8.41
N VAL A 205 -4.34 -7.76 7.61
CA VAL A 205 -3.79 -9.11 7.63
C VAL A 205 -3.64 -9.65 6.22
N ASN A 206 -2.56 -10.38 5.99
CA ASN A 206 -2.31 -11.17 4.80
C ASN A 206 -2.18 -12.65 5.18
N VAL A 207 -2.88 -13.50 4.43
CA VAL A 207 -2.83 -14.95 4.57
C VAL A 207 -2.35 -15.54 3.25
N VAL A 208 -1.13 -16.07 3.25
CA VAL A 208 -0.48 -16.67 2.08
C VAL A 208 0.12 -18.01 2.48
N VAL A 209 -0.34 -19.11 1.88
CA VAL A 209 0.06 -20.46 2.28
C VAL A 209 0.91 -21.09 1.17
N PRO A 210 2.12 -21.58 1.46
CA PRO A 210 2.92 -22.25 0.45
C PRO A 210 2.42 -23.70 0.30
N LEU A 211 1.99 -24.07 -0.90
CA LEU A 211 1.31 -25.34 -1.15
C LEU A 211 2.24 -26.35 -1.81
N THR A 212 2.07 -27.63 -1.51
CA THR A 212 2.60 -28.69 -2.38
C THR A 212 1.99 -28.56 -3.78
N ARG A 213 2.68 -29.10 -4.79
CA ARG A 213 2.14 -29.21 -6.16
C ARG A 213 0.76 -29.86 -6.19
N GLY A 214 0.59 -30.97 -5.47
CA GLY A 214 -0.67 -31.74 -5.47
C GLY A 214 -1.83 -30.95 -4.86
N ALA A 215 -1.60 -30.23 -3.77
CA ALA A 215 -2.60 -29.33 -3.19
C ALA A 215 -2.97 -28.19 -4.14
N TYR A 216 -1.98 -27.56 -4.75
CA TYR A 216 -2.18 -26.50 -5.74
C TYR A 216 -3.01 -26.99 -6.94
N GLU A 217 -2.70 -28.16 -7.50
CA GLU A 217 -3.44 -28.73 -8.63
C GLU A 217 -4.89 -29.08 -8.26
N ARG A 218 -5.11 -29.70 -7.09
CA ARG A 218 -6.49 -29.97 -6.59
C ARG A 218 -7.28 -28.69 -6.36
N PHE A 219 -6.68 -27.65 -5.78
CA PHE A 219 -7.34 -26.37 -5.57
C PHE A 219 -7.67 -25.71 -6.91
N ARG A 220 -6.69 -25.67 -7.82
CA ARG A 220 -6.86 -25.16 -9.19
C ARG A 220 -8.01 -25.84 -9.93
N ASP A 221 -8.14 -27.14 -9.79
CA ASP A 221 -9.18 -27.92 -10.46
C ASP A 221 -10.55 -27.85 -9.75
N GLY A 222 -10.66 -27.09 -8.65
CA GLY A 222 -11.89 -26.97 -7.85
C GLY A 222 -12.24 -28.23 -7.07
N GLN A 223 -11.26 -29.12 -6.85
CA GLN A 223 -11.42 -30.39 -6.13
C GLN A 223 -11.11 -30.26 -4.63
N MET A 224 -10.52 -29.13 -4.22
CA MET A 224 -10.13 -28.81 -2.85
C MET A 224 -10.60 -27.39 -2.52
N GLU A 225 -11.23 -27.23 -1.36
CA GLU A 225 -11.49 -25.91 -0.76
C GLU A 225 -10.29 -25.44 0.05
N ASP A 226 -10.28 -24.15 0.41
CA ASP A 226 -9.26 -23.63 1.33
C ASP A 226 -9.33 -24.31 2.70
N MET A 227 -10.54 -24.61 3.19
CA MET A 227 -10.79 -25.35 4.44
C MET A 227 -10.25 -26.79 4.43
N ASP A 228 -10.10 -27.38 3.24
CA ASP A 228 -9.63 -28.76 3.05
C ASP A 228 -8.10 -28.87 3.11
N ILE A 229 -7.37 -27.76 3.09
CA ILE A 229 -5.91 -27.74 3.16
C ILE A 229 -5.45 -28.30 4.52
N ARG A 230 -4.55 -29.29 4.47
CA ARG A 230 -4.00 -29.98 5.64
C ARG A 230 -2.52 -29.68 5.83
N PRO A 231 -1.92 -30.02 6.99
CA PRO A 231 -0.49 -29.83 7.19
C PRO A 231 0.39 -30.47 6.10
N GLU A 232 0.01 -31.66 5.60
CA GLU A 232 0.72 -32.35 4.50
C GLU A 232 0.60 -31.64 3.14
N ASP A 233 -0.34 -30.71 2.99
CA ASP A 233 -0.51 -29.91 1.78
C ASP A 233 0.38 -28.65 1.78
N ILE A 234 1.06 -28.35 2.89
CA ILE A 234 1.90 -27.17 3.08
C ILE A 234 3.37 -27.56 2.84
N GLU A 235 4.04 -26.88 1.92
CA GLU A 235 5.45 -27.09 1.60
C GLU A 235 6.15 -25.73 1.55
N SER A 236 7.15 -25.51 2.39
CA SER A 236 7.87 -24.23 2.43
C SER A 236 9.38 -24.43 2.31
N PRO A 237 10.06 -23.74 1.37
CA PRO A 237 9.49 -22.87 0.34
C PRO A 237 8.81 -23.67 -0.79
N SER A 238 7.81 -23.09 -1.46
CA SER A 238 7.13 -23.72 -2.62
C SER A 238 6.95 -22.77 -3.80
N PRO A 239 7.11 -23.23 -5.07
CA PRO A 239 6.79 -22.45 -6.25
C PRO A 239 5.29 -22.20 -6.43
N PHE A 240 4.44 -22.78 -5.58
CA PHE A 240 2.99 -22.63 -5.57
C PHE A 240 2.56 -22.03 -4.23
N VAL A 241 1.86 -20.91 -4.26
CA VAL A 241 1.29 -20.31 -3.05
C VAL A 241 -0.20 -20.04 -3.25
N HIS A 242 -0.97 -20.26 -2.19
CA HIS A 242 -2.36 -19.83 -2.11
C HIS A 242 -2.46 -18.52 -1.35
N GLN A 243 -2.85 -17.43 -2.02
CA GLN A 243 -3.22 -16.18 -1.36
C GLN A 243 -4.68 -16.29 -0.92
N ASN A 244 -4.90 -16.63 0.34
CA ASN A 244 -6.24 -16.79 0.91
C ASN A 244 -6.89 -15.44 1.22
N ALA A 245 -6.13 -14.49 1.80
CA ALA A 245 -6.66 -13.22 2.25
C ALA A 245 -5.63 -12.08 2.16
N VAL A 246 -6.12 -10.87 1.85
CA VAL A 246 -5.40 -9.59 1.91
C VAL A 246 -6.43 -8.55 2.34
N ASN A 247 -6.59 -8.37 3.65
CA ASN A 247 -7.75 -7.68 4.23
C ASN A 247 -7.33 -6.54 5.17
N GLU A 248 -7.90 -5.35 4.96
CA GLU A 248 -7.74 -4.22 5.87
C GLU A 248 -8.65 -4.38 7.09
N ARG A 249 -8.13 -4.00 8.27
CA ARG A 249 -8.93 -3.89 9.49
C ARG A 249 -9.86 -2.69 9.38
N ILE A 250 -11.13 -2.89 9.73
CA ILE A 250 -12.12 -1.82 9.75
C ILE A 250 -11.84 -0.92 10.96
N LEU A 251 -11.45 0.33 10.70
CA LEU A 251 -11.16 1.33 11.74
C LEU A 251 -12.12 2.54 11.61
N PRO A 252 -12.50 3.21 12.70
CA PRO A 252 -13.40 4.36 12.66
C PRO A 252 -12.92 5.50 11.73
N ASP A 253 -11.60 5.67 11.62
CA ASP A 253 -10.94 6.72 10.83
C ASP A 253 -10.25 6.20 9.56
N MET A 254 -10.82 5.17 8.90
CA MET A 254 -10.27 4.53 7.69
C MET A 254 -9.81 5.50 6.58
N ARG A 255 -10.31 6.73 6.50
CA ARG A 255 -9.85 7.71 5.50
C ARG A 255 -8.47 8.28 5.81
N ARG A 256 -8.11 8.41 7.09
CA ARG A 256 -6.78 8.81 7.52
C ARG A 256 -5.82 7.64 7.26
N ALA A 257 -4.61 7.94 6.81
CA ALA A 257 -3.56 6.95 6.55
C ALA A 257 -3.86 5.85 5.50
N LYS A 258 -4.85 6.00 4.61
CA LYS A 258 -5.14 5.00 3.56
C LYS A 258 -3.89 4.56 2.78
N ALA A 259 -3.09 5.52 2.32
CA ALA A 259 -1.87 5.23 1.58
C ALA A 259 -0.83 4.47 2.41
N ALA A 260 -0.72 4.75 3.72
CA ALA A 260 0.18 4.05 4.62
C ALA A 260 -0.29 2.61 4.87
N ARG A 261 -1.60 2.38 5.03
CA ARG A 261 -2.17 1.03 5.14
C ARG A 261 -1.98 0.19 3.89
N GLU A 262 -2.28 0.74 2.72
CA GLU A 262 -2.03 0.08 1.43
C GLU A 262 -0.54 -0.26 1.27
N SER A 263 0.35 0.66 1.65
CA SER A 263 1.79 0.42 1.62
C SER A 263 2.23 -0.65 2.60
N ALA A 264 1.68 -0.69 3.81
CA ALA A 264 1.94 -1.75 4.80
C ALA A 264 1.50 -3.12 4.26
N GLN A 265 0.30 -3.21 3.68
CA GLN A 265 -0.20 -4.46 3.10
C GLN A 265 0.69 -4.97 1.97
N ILE A 266 1.10 -4.09 1.06
CA ILE A 266 1.98 -4.45 -0.05
C ILE A 266 3.35 -4.90 0.47
N ARG A 267 3.90 -4.23 1.49
CA ARG A 267 5.18 -4.62 2.11
C ARG A 267 5.09 -6.01 2.73
N THR A 268 4.09 -6.25 3.57
CA THR A 268 3.86 -7.57 4.19
C THR A 268 3.69 -8.65 3.13
N LEU A 269 2.92 -8.40 2.07
CA LEU A 269 2.71 -9.37 1.00
C LEU A 269 4.00 -9.66 0.21
N ALA A 270 4.79 -8.61 -0.09
CA ALA A 270 6.06 -8.74 -0.78
C ALA A 270 7.08 -9.56 0.03
N TYR A 271 7.12 -9.34 1.35
CA TYR A 271 7.89 -10.16 2.28
C TYR A 271 7.46 -11.62 2.23
N GLN A 272 6.16 -11.91 2.40
CA GLN A 272 5.65 -13.29 2.37
C GLN A 272 6.00 -13.99 1.06
N TYR A 273 5.79 -13.36 -0.09
CA TYR A 273 6.20 -13.98 -1.36
C TYR A 273 7.70 -14.23 -1.42
N SER A 274 8.52 -13.31 -0.93
CA SER A 274 9.97 -13.47 -0.97
C SER A 274 10.47 -14.58 -0.06
N SER A 275 9.84 -14.76 1.10
CA SER A 275 10.19 -15.78 2.08
C SER A 275 9.60 -17.17 1.76
N LEU A 276 8.42 -17.22 1.12
CA LEU A 276 7.69 -18.46 0.85
C LEU A 276 8.03 -19.10 -0.51
N PHE A 277 8.45 -18.31 -1.50
CA PHE A 277 8.92 -18.86 -2.78
C PHE A 277 10.37 -19.37 -2.70
N PRO A 278 10.72 -20.44 -3.43
CA PRO A 278 12.11 -20.81 -3.68
C PRO A 278 12.84 -19.67 -4.40
N LEU A 279 14.17 -19.73 -4.45
CA LEU A 279 15.00 -18.72 -5.11
C LEU A 279 14.58 -18.48 -6.58
N VAL A 280 13.84 -17.39 -6.82
CA VAL A 280 13.13 -17.14 -8.10
C VAL A 280 14.06 -16.67 -9.20
N TYR A 281 15.31 -16.30 -8.88
CA TYR A 281 16.34 -16.03 -9.88
C TYR A 281 16.71 -17.30 -10.67
N ARG A 282 16.46 -18.50 -10.11
CA ARG A 282 16.67 -19.76 -10.81
C ARG A 282 15.69 -19.87 -12.00
N PRO A 283 16.16 -20.13 -13.23
CA PRO A 283 15.29 -20.18 -14.41
C PRO A 283 14.17 -21.23 -14.35
N SER A 284 14.37 -22.30 -13.57
CA SER A 284 13.40 -23.38 -13.36
C SER A 284 12.28 -23.04 -12.37
N VAL A 285 12.42 -21.95 -11.60
CA VAL A 285 11.44 -21.53 -10.61
C VAL A 285 10.52 -20.50 -11.24
N HIS A 286 9.23 -20.83 -11.30
CA HIS A 286 8.18 -19.97 -11.79
C HIS A 286 7.16 -19.79 -10.68
N PRO A 287 7.03 -18.59 -10.10
CA PRO A 287 6.00 -18.33 -9.09
C PRO A 287 4.61 -18.53 -9.67
N HIS A 288 3.78 -19.30 -8.97
CA HIS A 288 2.36 -19.46 -9.20
C HIS A 288 1.60 -19.05 -7.94
N ILE A 289 0.71 -18.08 -8.07
CA ILE A 289 -0.13 -17.58 -6.98
C ILE A 289 -1.57 -17.92 -7.34
N ILE A 290 -2.24 -18.72 -6.51
CA ILE A 290 -3.65 -19.07 -6.68
C ILE A 290 -4.52 -18.43 -5.60
N THR A 291 -5.68 -17.94 -5.99
CA THR A 291 -6.63 -17.27 -5.10
C THR A 291 -8.05 -17.43 -5.63
N PHE A 292 -9.04 -16.91 -4.92
CA PHE A 292 -10.44 -16.88 -5.37
C PHE A 292 -11.01 -15.47 -5.19
N ALA A 293 -11.96 -15.10 -6.04
CA ALA A 293 -12.63 -13.82 -5.95
C ALA A 293 -13.68 -13.85 -4.84
N GLY A 294 -13.31 -13.47 -3.61
CA GLY A 294 -14.26 -13.42 -2.48
C GLY A 294 -15.50 -12.52 -2.71
N THR A 295 -15.44 -11.61 -3.69
CA THR A 295 -16.58 -10.81 -4.19
C THR A 295 -16.42 -10.57 -5.71
N PRO A 296 -17.49 -10.19 -6.44
CA PRO A 296 -17.39 -9.78 -7.84
C PRO A 296 -16.41 -8.62 -8.09
N GLU A 297 -16.36 -7.64 -7.17
CA GLU A 297 -15.44 -6.51 -7.21
C GLU A 297 -13.99 -6.98 -7.06
N ASN A 298 -13.74 -7.93 -6.15
CA ASN A 298 -12.41 -8.53 -6.00
C ASN A 298 -12.02 -9.31 -7.27
N GLY A 299 -12.95 -9.96 -7.96
CA GLY A 299 -12.69 -10.58 -9.27
C GLY A 299 -12.18 -9.57 -10.30
N LYS A 300 -12.87 -8.44 -10.46
CA LYS A 300 -12.42 -7.34 -11.35
C LYS A 300 -11.04 -6.80 -10.96
N ARG A 301 -10.78 -6.69 -9.65
CA ARG A 301 -9.49 -6.24 -9.12
C ARG A 301 -8.36 -7.24 -9.44
N LEU A 302 -8.61 -8.54 -9.25
CA LEU A 302 -7.67 -9.61 -9.61
C LEU A 302 -7.34 -9.57 -11.11
N GLU A 303 -8.33 -9.43 -11.99
CA GLU A 303 -8.11 -9.27 -13.43
C GLU A 303 -7.26 -8.03 -13.75
N SER A 304 -7.47 -6.91 -13.04
CA SER A 304 -6.65 -5.69 -13.21
C SER A 304 -5.18 -5.90 -12.85
N TYR A 305 -4.90 -6.87 -11.98
CA TYR A 305 -3.56 -7.32 -11.60
C TYR A 305 -3.04 -8.48 -12.47
N GLU A 306 -3.70 -8.77 -13.59
CA GLU A 306 -3.35 -9.83 -14.53
C GLU A 306 -3.45 -11.26 -13.97
N TYR A 307 -4.17 -11.46 -12.87
CA TYR A 307 -4.65 -12.78 -12.50
C TYR A 307 -5.67 -13.24 -13.55
N LEU A 308 -5.62 -14.51 -13.91
CA LEU A 308 -6.50 -15.10 -14.92
C LEU A 308 -7.45 -16.10 -14.28
N PRO A 309 -8.73 -16.09 -14.68
CA PRO A 309 -9.65 -17.10 -14.23
C PRO A 309 -9.18 -18.47 -14.74
N VAL A 310 -9.16 -19.45 -13.84
CA VAL A 310 -8.76 -20.83 -14.17
C VAL A 310 -9.86 -21.55 -14.94
N GLY A 311 -11.12 -21.11 -14.80
CA GLY A 311 -12.31 -21.73 -15.38
C GLY A 311 -13.09 -22.61 -14.38
N THR A 312 -12.55 -22.77 -13.18
CA THR A 312 -13.14 -23.49 -12.06
C THR A 312 -13.62 -22.51 -10.97
N ARG A 313 -14.41 -23.03 -10.04
CA ARG A 313 -14.98 -22.28 -8.92
C ARG A 313 -14.79 -23.08 -7.63
N THR A 314 -14.74 -22.39 -6.51
CA THR A 314 -14.92 -23.03 -5.20
C THR A 314 -16.30 -23.71 -5.18
N ARG A 315 -16.36 -24.94 -4.71
CA ARG A 315 -17.57 -25.76 -4.65
C ARG A 315 -18.55 -25.20 -3.61
N GLU A 316 -18.06 -24.72 -2.47
CA GLU A 316 -18.89 -24.23 -1.37
C GLU A 316 -19.47 -22.84 -1.65
N THR A 317 -18.64 -21.89 -2.07
CA THR A 317 -19.04 -20.48 -2.22
C THR A 317 -19.35 -20.10 -3.67
N GLY A 318 -19.00 -20.95 -4.65
CA GLY A 318 -19.20 -20.68 -6.07
C GLY A 318 -18.31 -19.56 -6.62
N MET A 319 -17.28 -19.15 -5.87
CA MET A 319 -16.38 -18.06 -6.23
C MET A 319 -15.40 -18.50 -7.30
N ALA A 320 -15.15 -17.66 -8.29
CA ALA A 320 -14.22 -17.97 -9.36
C ALA A 320 -12.78 -18.06 -8.83
N ILE A 321 -12.06 -19.08 -9.28
CA ILE A 321 -10.65 -19.31 -8.94
C ILE A 321 -9.78 -18.60 -9.96
N TYR A 322 -8.75 -17.91 -9.47
CA TYR A 322 -7.83 -17.08 -10.24
C TYR A 322 -6.39 -17.51 -10.00
N GLU A 323 -5.58 -17.40 -11.04
CA GLU A 323 -4.16 -17.71 -11.00
C GLU A 323 -3.33 -16.56 -11.58
N PHE A 324 -2.27 -16.19 -10.87
CA PHE A 324 -1.16 -15.43 -11.41
C PHE A 324 0.02 -16.37 -11.63
N GLY A 325 0.52 -16.42 -12.86
CA GLY A 325 1.62 -17.29 -13.23
C GLY A 325 2.24 -16.87 -14.56
N LYS A 326 3.24 -17.62 -15.01
CA LYS A 326 3.94 -17.34 -16.27
C LYS A 326 2.94 -17.32 -17.43
N PRO A 327 2.83 -16.22 -18.21
CA PRO A 327 1.86 -16.13 -19.28
C PRO A 327 2.08 -17.22 -20.34
N GLY A 328 1.03 -17.99 -20.62
CA GLY A 328 1.03 -18.96 -21.71
C GLY A 328 1.13 -18.29 -23.09
N ARG A 329 1.72 -18.98 -24.06
CA ARG A 329 1.89 -18.51 -25.45
C ARG A 329 0.57 -18.26 -26.21
N LYS A 330 -0.58 -18.64 -25.62
CA LYS A 330 -1.91 -18.48 -26.24
C LYS A 330 -2.40 -17.02 -26.25
N LYS A 331 -1.85 -16.14 -25.40
CA LYS A 331 -2.10 -14.69 -25.50
C LYS A 331 -1.25 -14.12 -26.64
N ALA A 332 -1.84 -13.28 -27.49
CA ALA A 332 -1.13 -12.58 -28.57
C ALA A 332 -1.21 -11.05 -28.38
N GLY A 333 -0.28 -10.32 -29.01
CA GLY A 333 -0.29 -8.86 -29.06
C GLY A 333 -0.13 -8.15 -27.71
N ALA A 334 -0.79 -7.01 -27.55
CA ALA A 334 -0.65 -6.13 -26.38
C ALA A 334 -1.04 -6.82 -25.06
N ALA A 335 -2.02 -7.72 -25.07
CA ALA A 335 -2.45 -8.45 -23.88
C ALA A 335 -1.38 -9.43 -23.38
N TYR A 336 -0.62 -10.05 -24.28
CA TYR A 336 0.53 -10.88 -23.90
C TYR A 336 1.64 -10.04 -23.29
N LEU A 337 1.99 -8.91 -23.93
CA LEU A 337 3.03 -8.01 -23.42
C LEU A 337 2.68 -7.46 -22.04
N LYS A 338 1.41 -7.09 -21.80
CA LYS A 338 0.93 -6.66 -20.48
C LYS A 338 1.12 -7.76 -19.43
N ALA A 339 0.64 -8.98 -19.72
CA ALA A 339 0.78 -10.11 -18.80
C ALA A 339 2.24 -10.48 -18.53
N VAL A 340 3.11 -10.46 -19.55
CA VAL A 340 4.56 -10.69 -19.39
C VAL A 340 5.19 -9.60 -18.54
N SER A 341 4.84 -8.34 -18.76
CA SER A 341 5.37 -7.21 -17.99
C SER A 341 4.98 -7.33 -16.52
N SER A 342 3.70 -7.61 -16.22
CA SER A 342 3.24 -7.83 -14.84
C SER A 342 3.92 -9.03 -14.18
N TYR A 343 4.05 -10.15 -14.90
CA TYR A 343 4.75 -11.34 -14.41
C TYR A 343 6.22 -11.06 -14.09
N MET A 344 6.93 -10.38 -15.00
CA MET A 344 8.34 -10.03 -14.80
C MET A 344 8.51 -9.02 -13.66
N ALA A 345 7.59 -8.06 -13.51
CA ALA A 345 7.59 -7.12 -12.39
C ALA A 345 7.41 -7.85 -11.06
N MET A 346 6.42 -8.74 -10.94
CA MET A 346 6.21 -9.54 -9.72
C MET A 346 7.43 -10.40 -9.41
N ARG A 347 7.96 -11.13 -10.41
CA ARG A 347 9.16 -11.96 -10.23
C ARG A 347 10.37 -11.13 -9.80
N ALA A 348 10.57 -9.95 -10.38
CA ALA A 348 11.66 -9.05 -10.00
C ALA A 348 11.50 -8.52 -8.57
N SER A 349 10.28 -8.20 -8.14
CA SER A 349 10.00 -7.83 -6.75
C SER A 349 10.36 -8.97 -5.80
N ILE A 350 9.91 -10.20 -6.08
CA ILE A 350 10.24 -11.36 -5.24
C ILE A 350 11.77 -11.59 -5.19
N MET A 351 12.46 -11.46 -6.34
CA MET A 351 13.93 -11.56 -6.40
C MET A 351 14.61 -10.51 -5.52
N LEU A 352 14.13 -9.27 -5.55
CA LEU A 352 14.67 -8.18 -4.74
C LEU A 352 14.49 -8.47 -3.26
N GLY A 353 13.30 -8.90 -2.85
CA GLY A 353 13.06 -9.30 -1.47
C GLY A 353 13.94 -10.44 -1.00
N GLN A 354 14.09 -11.48 -1.81
CA GLN A 354 15.00 -12.60 -1.50
C GLN A 354 16.45 -12.16 -1.32
N ALA A 355 16.90 -11.15 -2.09
CA ALA A 355 18.23 -10.58 -1.92
C ALA A 355 18.36 -9.79 -0.61
N VAL A 356 17.30 -9.07 -0.20
CA VAL A 356 17.27 -8.36 1.08
C VAL A 356 17.30 -9.34 2.26
N LEU A 357 16.42 -10.35 2.26
CA LEU A 357 16.36 -11.34 3.33
C LEU A 357 17.69 -12.07 3.51
N ARG A 358 18.35 -12.44 2.42
CA ARG A 358 19.69 -13.05 2.49
C ARG A 358 20.73 -12.11 3.09
N HIS A 359 20.72 -10.84 2.68
CA HIS A 359 21.65 -9.87 3.22
C HIS A 359 21.47 -9.70 4.74
N GLU A 360 20.23 -9.73 5.23
CA GLU A 360 19.92 -9.66 6.66
C GLU A 360 20.38 -10.91 7.42
N GLU A 361 20.14 -12.10 6.87
CA GLU A 361 20.68 -13.35 7.41
C GLU A 361 22.22 -13.28 7.52
N GLU A 362 22.90 -12.79 6.48
CA GLU A 362 24.36 -12.61 6.48
C GLU A 362 24.84 -11.59 7.52
N GLN A 363 24.12 -10.49 7.76
CA GLN A 363 24.46 -9.51 8.81
C GLN A 363 24.30 -10.13 10.20
N LEU A 364 23.18 -10.83 10.45
CA LEU A 364 22.92 -11.52 11.72
C LEU A 364 23.97 -12.59 12.03
N GLU A 365 24.35 -13.39 11.02
CA GLU A 365 25.43 -14.38 11.15
C GLU A 365 26.80 -13.74 11.42
N ALA A 366 27.03 -12.53 10.89
CA ALA A 366 28.24 -11.76 11.14
C ALA A 366 28.27 -11.05 12.51
N GLY A 367 27.15 -11.08 13.26
CA GLY A 367 27.02 -10.37 14.54
C GLY A 367 27.02 -8.85 14.41
N LEU A 368 26.60 -8.34 13.24
CA LEU A 368 26.39 -6.93 12.94
C LEU A 368 24.92 -6.58 13.17
#